data_AF-A0A381RB14-F1
#
_entry.id   AF-A0A381RB14-F1
#
_cell.length_a   1.000
_cell.length_b   1.000
_cell.length_c   1.000
_cell.angle_alpha   90.00
_cell.angle_beta   90.00
_cell.angle_gamma   90.00
#
_symmetry.space_group_name_H-M   'P 1'
#
loop_
_entity.id
_entity.type
_entity.pdbx_description
1 polymer ?
#
loop_
_entity_poly.entity_id
_entity_poly.type
_entity_poly.pdbx_seq_one_letter_code
_entity_poly.pdbx_strand_id
1 'polypeptide(L)'
;MERVIALSIRAGLSLIIGFVIGAFFLIATPLIGTLMFNPPVSPPMWFLSLSVGLGCGLAAFLCFFKPESDHKINGVTLLISSTTGMLGGYIGTFLSNPEGVRNQRMVASSLTSPDVAPFVYMGVLLATVATGTWYAYRLWTYNED
;
A
#
# COMPACT_ATOMS: atom_id res chain seq x y z
N MET A 1 26.24 6.75 9.91
CA MET A 1 25.07 6.99 10.77
C MET A 1 23.97 7.77 10.06
N GLU A 2 24.29 8.83 9.33
CA GLU A 2 23.32 9.68 8.61
C GLU A 2 22.39 8.91 7.65
N ARG A 3 22.95 8.00 6.82
CA ARG A 3 22.16 7.18 5.88
C ARG A 3 21.11 6.28 6.57
N VAL A 4 21.43 5.73 7.74
CA VAL A 4 20.51 4.89 8.53
C VAL A 4 19.38 5.72 9.13
N ILE A 5 19.71 6.93 9.61
CA ILE A 5 18.72 7.88 10.13
C ILE A 5 17.78 8.32 9.00
N ALA A 6 18.32 8.70 7.83
CA ALA A 6 17.52 9.07 6.67
C ALA A 6 16.59 7.93 6.21
N LEU A 7 17.08 6.68 6.18
CA LEU A 7 16.27 5.50 5.88
C LEU A 7 15.12 5.33 6.90
N SER A 8 15.41 5.47 8.21
CA SER A 8 14.39 5.35 9.25
C SER A 8 13.31 6.43 9.18
N ILE A 9 13.68 7.67 8.84
CA ILE A 9 12.74 8.78 8.65
C ILE A 9 11.84 8.50 7.44
N ARG A 10 12.41 8.06 6.31
CA ARG A 10 11.64 7.68 5.11
C ARG A 10 10.70 6.50 5.39
N ALA A 11 11.15 5.51 6.16
CA ALA A 11 10.32 4.40 6.58
C ALA A 11 9.16 4.87 7.47
N GLY A 12 9.43 5.69 8.49
CA GLY A 12 8.39 6.26 9.36
C GLY A 12 7.38 7.11 8.59
N LEU A 13 7.86 7.96 7.68
CA LEU A 13 7.00 8.75 6.80
C LEU A 13 6.16 7.86 5.87
N SER A 14 6.77 6.81 5.30
CA SER A 14 6.07 5.83 4.46
C SER A 14 4.95 5.12 5.20
N LEU A 15 5.11 4.84 6.49
CA LEU A 15 4.03 4.27 7.30
C LEU A 15 2.87 5.27 7.40
N ILE A 16 3.15 6.50 7.84
CA ILE A 16 2.11 7.52 8.06
C ILE A 16 1.36 7.84 6.77
N ILE A 17 2.08 8.16 5.69
CA ILE A 17 1.49 8.49 4.38
C ILE A 17 0.81 7.25 3.79
N GLY A 18 1.39 6.07 3.98
CA GLY A 18 0.81 4.80 3.56
C GLY A 18 -0.58 4.56 4.16
N PHE A 19 -0.76 4.79 5.47
CA PHE A 19 -2.06 4.67 6.11
C PHE A 19 -3.09 5.65 5.54
N VAL A 20 -2.69 6.91 5.33
CA VAL A 20 -3.58 7.95 4.81
C VAL A 20 -4.01 7.64 3.37
N ILE A 21 -3.06 7.31 2.49
CA ILE A 21 -3.35 7.02 1.09
C ILE A 21 -4.11 5.70 0.95
N GLY A 22 -3.74 4.66 1.70
CA GLY A 22 -4.48 3.41 1.73
C GLY A 22 -5.94 3.60 2.17
N ALA A 23 -6.19 4.39 3.21
CA ALA A 23 -7.53 4.76 3.66
C ALA A 23 -8.29 5.57 2.60
N PHE A 24 -7.61 6.45 1.86
CA PHE A 24 -8.25 7.18 0.75
C PHE A 24 -8.71 6.22 -0.36
N PHE A 25 -7.87 5.27 -0.77
CA PHE A 25 -8.21 4.26 -1.78
C PHE A 25 -9.37 3.37 -1.35
N LEU A 26 -9.45 3.04 -0.06
CA LEU A 26 -10.55 2.28 0.51
C LEU A 26 -11.90 2.99 0.32
N ILE A 27 -11.95 4.31 0.47
CA ILE A 27 -13.18 5.10 0.28
C ILE A 27 -13.45 5.34 -1.21
N ALA A 28 -12.40 5.65 -1.97
CA ALA A 28 -12.50 6.00 -3.38
C ALA A 28 -12.97 4.82 -4.23
N THR A 29 -12.48 3.59 -3.96
CA THR A 29 -12.82 2.41 -4.77
C THR A 29 -14.33 2.12 -4.83
N PRO A 30 -15.07 2.03 -3.69
CA PRO A 30 -16.52 1.85 -3.72
C PRO A 30 -17.25 3.09 -4.25
N LEU A 31 -16.75 4.31 -3.97
CA LEU A 31 -17.34 5.54 -4.50
C LEU A 31 -17.32 5.58 -6.03
N ILE A 32 -16.20 5.22 -6.65
CA ILE A 32 -16.06 5.11 -8.10
C ILE A 32 -17.05 4.09 -8.66
N GLY A 33 -17.18 2.92 -7.99
CA GLY A 33 -18.17 1.90 -8.37
C GLY A 33 -19.62 2.41 -8.34
N THR A 34 -19.96 3.27 -7.38
CA THR A 34 -21.29 3.90 -7.32
C THR A 34 -21.52 5.00 -8.35
N LEU A 35 -20.48 5.76 -8.71
CA LEU A 35 -20.60 6.89 -9.65
C LEU A 35 -20.55 6.43 -11.12
N MET A 36 -19.82 5.35 -11.42
CA MET A 36 -19.61 4.89 -12.80
C MET A 36 -20.64 3.86 -13.28
N PHE A 37 -21.34 3.16 -12.38
CA PHE A 37 -22.25 2.06 -12.75
C PHE A 37 -23.67 2.29 -12.24
N ASN A 38 -24.67 2.02 -13.10
CA ASN A 38 -26.09 1.98 -12.75
C ASN A 38 -26.68 0.63 -13.20
N PRO A 39 -27.04 -0.30 -12.29
CA PRO A 39 -27.08 -0.13 -10.83
C PRO A 39 -25.68 -0.07 -10.18
N PRO A 40 -25.56 0.53 -8.98
CA PRO A 40 -24.29 0.62 -8.27
C PRO A 40 -23.68 -0.77 -7.99
N VAL A 41 -22.40 -0.95 -8.34
CA VAL A 41 -21.67 -2.20 -8.14
C VAL A 41 -20.69 -2.03 -6.97
N SER A 42 -20.86 -2.83 -5.92
CA SER A 42 -19.85 -2.92 -4.86
C SER A 42 -18.66 -3.76 -5.35
N PRO A 43 -17.42 -3.26 -5.26
CA PRO A 43 -16.26 -4.03 -5.70
C PRO A 43 -16.11 -5.30 -4.84
N PRO A 44 -15.70 -6.44 -5.44
CA PRO A 44 -15.43 -7.64 -4.66
C PRO A 44 -14.25 -7.38 -3.71
N MET A 45 -14.24 -8.02 -2.53
CA MET A 45 -13.24 -7.72 -1.49
C MET A 45 -11.79 -7.87 -1.95
N TRP A 46 -11.50 -8.86 -2.80
CA TRP A 46 -10.16 -9.04 -3.35
C TRP A 46 -9.73 -7.85 -4.24
N PHE A 47 -10.67 -7.21 -4.94
CA PHE A 47 -10.35 -6.05 -5.77
C PHE A 47 -10.15 -4.80 -4.91
N LEU A 48 -11.00 -4.63 -3.89
CA LEU A 48 -10.86 -3.57 -2.90
C LEU A 48 -9.53 -3.68 -2.15
N SER A 49 -9.12 -4.89 -1.77
CA SER A 49 -7.86 -5.08 -1.04
C SER A 49 -6.63 -4.85 -1.92
N LEU A 50 -6.68 -5.24 -3.19
CA LEU A 50 -5.62 -4.93 -4.16
C LEU A 50 -5.53 -3.43 -4.46
N SER A 51 -6.65 -2.72 -4.58
CA SER A 51 -6.64 -1.28 -4.83
C SER A 51 -6.08 -0.51 -3.63
N VAL A 52 -6.49 -0.86 -2.41
CA VAL A 52 -5.94 -0.31 -1.17
C VAL A 52 -4.45 -0.61 -1.05
N GLY A 53 -4.05 -1.87 -1.28
CA GLY A 53 -2.65 -2.30 -1.28
C GLY A 53 -1.80 -1.53 -2.30
N LEU A 54 -2.33 -1.29 -3.50
CA LEU A 54 -1.69 -0.46 -4.52
C LEU A 54 -1.50 0.97 -4.03
N GLY A 55 -2.53 1.59 -3.43
CA GLY A 55 -2.44 2.92 -2.83
C GLY A 55 -1.34 3.01 -1.76
N CYS A 56 -1.24 2.00 -0.89
CA CYS A 56 -0.16 1.88 0.10
C CYS A 56 1.23 1.75 -0.57
N GLY A 57 1.32 0.94 -1.63
CA GLY A 57 2.54 0.76 -2.42
C GLY A 57 3.00 2.03 -3.14
N LEU A 58 2.07 2.83 -3.66
CA LEU A 58 2.36 4.13 -4.27
C LEU A 58 2.84 5.15 -3.22
N ALA A 59 2.26 5.14 -2.02
CA ALA A 59 2.75 5.97 -0.91
C ALA A 59 4.20 5.63 -0.53
N ALA A 60 4.52 4.33 -0.46
CA ALA A 60 5.89 3.87 -0.22
C ALA A 60 6.83 4.29 -1.34
N PHE A 61 6.41 4.17 -2.61
CA PHE A 61 7.19 4.67 -3.74
C PHE A 61 7.55 6.15 -3.57
N LEU A 62 6.57 7.01 -3.28
CA LEU A 62 6.79 8.44 -3.11
C LEU A 62 7.80 8.76 -2.01
N CYS A 63 7.81 7.99 -0.91
CA CYS A 63 8.74 8.20 0.20
C CYS A 63 10.18 7.75 -0.11
N PHE A 64 10.34 6.74 -0.97
CA PHE A 64 11.64 6.18 -1.36
C PHE A 64 12.10 6.60 -2.77
N PHE A 65 11.33 7.44 -3.44
CA PHE A 65 11.66 8.02 -4.73
C PHE A 65 12.88 8.93 -4.60
N LYS A 66 13.83 8.80 -5.54
CA LYS A 66 14.99 9.68 -5.63
C LYS A 66 15.05 10.19 -7.08
N PRO A 67 14.72 11.47 -7.35
CA PRO A 67 14.63 12.00 -8.71
C PRO A 67 15.97 11.98 -9.46
N GLU A 68 17.08 12.01 -8.72
CA GLU A 68 18.45 11.97 -9.26
C GLU A 68 18.88 10.57 -9.73
N SER A 69 18.16 9.51 -9.30
CA SER A 69 18.48 8.13 -9.67
C SER A 69 17.96 7.83 -11.08
N ASP A 70 18.64 6.92 -11.79
CA ASP A 70 18.24 6.48 -13.13
C ASP A 70 16.75 6.04 -13.14
N HIS A 71 16.03 6.41 -14.19
CA HIS A 71 14.64 6.02 -14.42
C HIS A 71 14.44 4.50 -14.31
N LYS A 72 15.43 3.68 -14.66
CA LYS A 72 15.37 2.22 -14.47
C LYS A 72 15.28 1.84 -12.99
N ILE A 73 16.08 2.48 -12.14
CA ILE A 73 16.13 2.21 -10.70
C ILE A 73 14.81 2.67 -10.04
N ASN A 74 14.31 3.84 -10.43
CA ASN A 74 13.02 4.33 -9.98
C ASN A 74 11.87 3.43 -10.48
N GLY A 75 11.95 2.92 -11.71
CA GLY A 75 10.99 1.94 -12.24
C GLY A 75 10.96 0.64 -11.43
N VAL A 76 12.12 0.10 -11.06
CA VAL A 76 12.19 -1.07 -10.17
C VAL A 76 11.63 -0.75 -8.79
N THR A 77 11.89 0.44 -8.25
CA THR A 77 11.33 0.86 -6.96
C THR A 77 9.81 0.92 -7.00
N LEU A 78 9.23 1.46 -8.07
CA LEU A 78 7.78 1.48 -8.29
C LEU A 78 7.20 0.06 -8.40
N LEU A 79 7.86 -0.82 -9.15
CA LEU A 79 7.42 -2.21 -9.29
C LEU A 79 7.45 -2.94 -7.95
N ILE A 80 8.53 -2.83 -7.19
CA ILE A 80 8.65 -3.46 -5.87
C ILE A 80 7.56 -2.93 -4.94
N SER A 81 7.40 -1.60 -4.83
CA SER A 81 6.46 -1.01 -3.88
C SER A 81 5.01 -1.33 -4.23
N SER A 82 4.63 -1.26 -5.51
CA SER A 82 3.27 -1.56 -5.98
C SER A 82 2.93 -3.03 -5.82
N THR A 83 3.80 -3.94 -6.26
CA THR A 83 3.56 -5.39 -6.15
C THR A 83 3.51 -5.86 -4.71
N THR A 84 4.40 -5.35 -3.85
CA THR A 84 4.43 -5.73 -2.42
C THR A 84 3.30 -5.09 -1.63
N GLY A 85 2.88 -3.87 -1.98
CA GLY A 85 1.68 -3.25 -1.43
C GLY A 85 0.42 -4.03 -1.80
N MET A 86 0.27 -4.41 -3.07
CA MET A 86 -0.83 -5.27 -3.53
C MET A 86 -0.83 -6.63 -2.84
N LEU A 87 0.34 -7.27 -2.74
CA LEU A 87 0.51 -8.53 -2.01
C LEU A 87 0.11 -8.38 -0.53
N GLY A 88 0.50 -7.27 0.11
CA GLY A 88 0.12 -7.00 1.49
C GLY A 88 -1.38 -6.77 1.67
N GLY A 89 -2.02 -6.01 0.79
CA GLY A 89 -3.48 -5.87 0.78
C GLY A 89 -4.19 -7.22 0.60
N TYR A 90 -3.68 -8.06 -0.30
CA TYR A 90 -4.19 -9.42 -0.52
C TYR A 90 -4.02 -10.31 0.73
N ILE A 91 -2.85 -10.31 1.37
CA ILE A 91 -2.63 -11.03 2.64
C ILE A 91 -3.57 -10.52 3.73
N GLY A 92 -3.80 -9.20 3.80
CA GLY A 92 -4.77 -8.60 4.70
C GLY A 92 -6.20 -9.15 4.49
N THR A 93 -6.54 -9.58 3.28
CA THR A 93 -7.84 -10.22 2.94
C THR A 93 -8.07 -11.51 3.72
N PHE A 94 -7.04 -12.33 3.84
CA PHE A 94 -7.13 -13.58 4.62
C PHE A 94 -7.22 -13.30 6.12
N LEU A 95 -6.57 -12.24 6.60
CA LEU A 95 -6.61 -11.87 8.02
C LEU A 95 -7.96 -11.28 8.44
N SER A 96 -8.63 -10.55 7.56
CA SER A 96 -9.92 -9.94 7.89
C SER A 96 -11.11 -10.88 7.73
N ASN A 97 -11.03 -11.86 6.82
CA ASN A 97 -12.12 -12.80 6.58
C ASN A 97 -11.59 -14.25 6.47
N PRO A 98 -11.09 -14.82 7.58
CA PRO A 98 -10.51 -16.17 7.58
C PRO A 98 -11.53 -17.26 7.19
N GLU A 99 -12.82 -17.01 7.39
CA GLU A 99 -13.89 -17.97 7.13
C GLU A 99 -14.53 -17.82 5.74
N GLY A 100 -14.21 -16.74 5.00
CA GLY A 100 -14.74 -16.53 3.64
C GLY A 100 -16.22 -16.11 3.55
N VAL A 101 -16.94 -16.01 4.66
CA VAL A 101 -18.41 -15.79 4.68
C VAL A 101 -18.84 -14.35 5.03
N ARG A 102 -17.90 -13.42 5.31
CA ARG A 102 -18.25 -12.07 5.78
C ARG A 102 -18.93 -11.18 4.73
N ASN A 103 -19.88 -10.39 5.23
CA ASN A 103 -20.69 -9.46 4.45
C ASN A 103 -19.87 -8.25 3.95
N GLN A 104 -19.61 -8.22 2.65
CA GLN A 104 -18.75 -7.23 1.97
C GLN A 104 -19.22 -5.78 2.13
N ARG A 105 -20.54 -5.57 2.29
CA ARG A 105 -21.14 -4.25 2.52
C ARG A 105 -20.80 -3.65 3.88
N MET A 106 -20.62 -4.48 4.92
CA MET A 106 -20.24 -3.99 6.25
C MET A 106 -18.77 -3.54 6.25
N VAL A 107 -17.91 -4.27 5.55
CA VAL A 107 -16.48 -3.93 5.36
C VAL A 107 -16.34 -2.58 4.65
N ALA A 108 -17.08 -2.34 3.57
CA ALA A 108 -17.00 -1.07 2.84
C ALA A 108 -17.68 0.14 3.53
N SER A 109 -18.45 -0.08 4.61
CA SER A 109 -19.26 0.97 5.26
C SER A 109 -18.53 1.78 6.33
N SER A 110 -17.38 1.30 6.84
CA SER A 110 -16.65 2.02 7.88
C SER A 110 -15.13 1.83 7.81
N LEU A 111 -14.41 2.96 7.84
CA LEU A 111 -12.96 3.06 8.01
C LEU A 111 -12.47 2.47 9.34
N THR A 112 -13.30 2.49 10.37
CA THR A 112 -13.01 1.93 11.70
C THR A 112 -13.46 0.49 11.84
N SER A 113 -14.02 -0.11 10.78
CA SER A 113 -14.36 -1.52 10.86
C SER A 113 -13.08 -2.34 11.08
N PRO A 114 -13.08 -3.25 12.08
CA PRO A 114 -11.94 -4.12 12.34
C PRO A 114 -11.61 -5.02 11.13
N ASP A 115 -12.51 -5.11 10.15
CA ASP A 115 -12.39 -5.89 8.94
C ASP A 115 -11.55 -5.22 7.84
N VAL A 116 -11.39 -3.90 7.88
CA VAL A 116 -10.67 -3.16 6.83
C VAL A 116 -9.24 -2.80 7.24
N ALA A 117 -9.05 -2.54 8.53
CA ALA A 117 -7.76 -2.29 9.13
C ALA A 117 -6.66 -3.24 8.61
N PRO A 118 -6.86 -4.57 8.55
CA PRO A 118 -5.83 -5.50 8.10
C PRO A 118 -5.31 -5.26 6.68
N PHE A 119 -6.14 -4.75 5.76
CA PHE A 119 -5.72 -4.47 4.37
C PHE A 119 -4.69 -3.34 4.34
N VAL A 120 -5.01 -2.26 5.03
CA VAL A 120 -4.16 -1.08 5.09
C VAL A 120 -2.90 -1.40 5.89
N TYR A 121 -3.02 -2.04 7.05
CA TYR A 121 -1.85 -2.43 7.86
C TYR A 121 -0.88 -3.31 7.09
N MET A 122 -1.36 -4.41 6.50
CA MET A 122 -0.47 -5.34 5.78
C MET A 122 0.08 -4.73 4.49
N GLY A 123 -0.74 -3.98 3.74
CA GLY A 123 -0.31 -3.26 2.54
C GLY A 123 0.80 -2.26 2.84
N VAL A 124 0.63 -1.43 3.88
CA VAL A 124 1.62 -0.43 4.31
C VAL A 124 2.90 -1.11 4.80
N LEU A 125 2.79 -2.08 5.72
CA LEU A 125 3.97 -2.72 6.31
C LEU A 125 4.82 -3.44 5.25
N LEU A 126 4.19 -4.24 4.38
CA LEU A 126 4.93 -4.96 3.35
C LEU A 126 5.54 -4.03 2.31
N ALA A 127 4.78 -3.01 1.86
CA ALA A 127 5.31 -2.02 0.94
C ALA A 127 6.50 -1.25 1.54
N THR A 128 6.38 -0.79 2.78
CA THR A 128 7.45 -0.04 3.46
C THR A 128 8.69 -0.91 3.71
N VAL A 129 8.52 -2.14 4.19
CA VAL A 129 9.65 -3.05 4.45
C VAL A 129 10.34 -3.43 3.14
N ALA A 130 9.61 -3.83 2.11
CA ALA A 130 10.22 -4.26 0.85
C ALA A 130 10.89 -3.10 0.12
N THR A 131 10.22 -1.95 0.03
CA THR A 131 10.78 -0.75 -0.63
C THR A 131 11.94 -0.18 0.16
N GLY A 132 11.86 -0.18 1.50
CA GLY A 132 12.95 0.23 2.38
C GLY A 132 14.16 -0.70 2.29
N THR A 133 13.94 -2.02 2.23
CA THR A 133 15.02 -3.01 2.02
C THR A 133 15.69 -2.81 0.67
N TRP A 134 14.90 -2.60 -0.39
CA TRP A 134 15.42 -2.27 -1.71
C TRP A 134 16.24 -0.97 -1.69
N TYR A 135 15.75 0.07 -1.03
CA TYR A 135 16.47 1.34 -0.87
C TYR A 135 17.80 1.14 -0.12
N ALA A 136 17.80 0.37 0.97
CA ALA A 136 19.01 0.05 1.72
C ALA A 136 20.04 -0.72 0.86
N TYR A 137 19.59 -1.68 0.06
CA TYR A 137 20.43 -2.40 -0.88
C TYR A 137 21.06 -1.45 -1.93
N ARG A 138 20.30 -0.48 -2.44
CA ARG A 138 20.80 0.52 -3.39
C ARG A 138 21.85 1.43 -2.76
N LEU A 139 21.60 1.93 -1.55
CA LEU A 139 22.57 2.73 -0.79
C LEU A 139 23.89 1.99 -0.60
N TRP A 140 23.84 0.67 -0.36
CA TRP A 140 25.04 -0.15 -0.17
C TRP A 140 25.76 -0.47 -1.48
N THR A 141 25.02 -0.88 -2.50
CA THR A 141 25.60 -1.39 -3.77
C THR A 141 26.11 -0.26 -4.65
N TYR A 142 25.38 0.86 -4.70
CA TYR A 142 25.68 1.99 -5.59
C TYR A 142 26.39 3.14 -4.86
N ASN A 143 26.67 3.00 -3.55
CA ASN A 143 27.20 4.07 -2.71
C ASN A 143 26.44 5.40 -2.87
N GLU A 144 25.12 5.34 -3.08
CA GLU A 144 24.28 6.53 -3.13
C GLU A 144 24.40 7.29 -1.80
N ASP A 145 24.75 8.58 -1.87
CA ASP A 145 24.73 9.52 -0.75
C ASP A 145 23.30 9.99 -0.42
#